data_AF-R8BPS2-F1
#
_entry.id   AF-R8BPS2-F1
#
_cell.length_a   1.000
_cell.length_b   1.000
_cell.length_c   1.000
_cell.angle_alpha   90.00
_cell.angle_beta   90.00
_cell.angle_gamma   90.00
#
_symmetry.space_group_name_H-M   'P 1'
#
loop_
_entity.id
_entity.type
_entity.pdbx_description
1 polymer ?
#
loop_
_entity_poly.entity_id
_entity_poly.type
_entity_poly.pdbx_seq_one_letter_code
_entity_poly.pdbx_strand_id
1 'polypeptide(L)'
;MYLEDFDDQIFTGEDRPFSSFTYRIAAARNLGRFMRTPPILFPEDENMDKIESLLTNWKLHLPATKQDSLNKDCRLDEMMFQAHFITHACTIMLHQPHSQLDASPARSVTSCAPYRPVPSGDVFNTHTRHTITAACEISKMITHAVPLLSHTHFFTCVITMSSIVHLSKWALYFIQDEEDLRQQIRLNIGALNKLSAVWKAANTASGQVKGVAQEIYRAKKAQQINPAFWVGFTQEEMISSLNADEGIMSEIDTLLTQVTQAP
;
A
#
# COMPACT_ATOMS: atom_id res chain seq x y z
N MET A 1 25.06 -10.77 -21.20
CA MET A 1 23.95 -10.96 -20.26
C MET A 1 22.78 -10.17 -20.81
N TYR A 2 21.89 -10.88 -21.49
CA TYR A 2 20.66 -10.36 -22.04
C TYR A 2 19.51 -10.64 -21.06
N LEU A 3 18.31 -10.22 -21.42
CA LEU A 3 17.15 -10.37 -20.55
C LEU A 3 16.60 -11.80 -20.60
N GLU A 4 16.85 -12.50 -21.70
CA GLU A 4 16.60 -13.93 -21.88
C GLU A 4 17.40 -14.76 -20.86
N ASP A 5 18.67 -14.40 -20.61
CA ASP A 5 19.50 -15.06 -19.59
C ASP A 5 18.89 -14.93 -18.18
N PHE A 6 18.20 -13.82 -17.90
CA PHE A 6 17.50 -13.60 -16.64
C PHE A 6 16.21 -14.42 -16.57
N ASP A 7 15.44 -14.43 -17.66
CA ASP A 7 14.18 -15.17 -17.74
C ASP A 7 14.44 -16.70 -17.57
N ASP A 8 15.60 -17.19 -18.01
CA ASP A 8 16.02 -18.60 -17.91
C ASP A 8 16.87 -18.93 -16.66
N GLN A 9 17.23 -17.95 -15.82
CA GLN A 9 18.25 -18.09 -14.76
C GLN A 9 18.07 -19.35 -13.88
N ILE A 10 16.83 -19.64 -13.47
CA ILE A 10 16.57 -20.76 -12.55
C ILE A 10 16.78 -22.13 -13.21
N PHE A 11 16.73 -22.19 -14.54
CA PHE A 11 16.91 -23.41 -15.32
C PHE A 11 18.35 -23.60 -15.79
N THR A 12 19.14 -22.52 -15.86
CA THR A 12 20.55 -22.58 -16.29
C THR A 12 21.51 -22.98 -15.18
N GLY A 13 21.10 -22.88 -13.90
CA GLY A 13 21.96 -23.14 -12.74
C GLY A 13 23.01 -22.05 -12.51
N GLU A 14 22.86 -20.87 -13.12
CA GLU A 14 23.76 -19.74 -12.90
C GLU A 14 23.34 -18.93 -11.66
N ASP A 15 24.13 -19.04 -10.59
CA ASP A 15 23.90 -18.31 -9.33
C ASP A 15 24.38 -16.84 -9.35
N ARG A 16 24.79 -16.35 -10.52
CA ARG A 16 25.30 -14.99 -10.64
C ARG A 16 24.14 -13.98 -10.56
N PRO A 17 24.22 -12.95 -9.69
CA PRO A 17 23.19 -11.92 -9.63
C PRO A 17 23.24 -11.01 -10.86
N PHE A 18 22.05 -10.59 -11.30
CA PHE A 18 21.90 -9.64 -12.40
C PHE A 18 22.05 -8.19 -11.92
N SER A 19 22.08 -7.25 -12.87
CA SER A 19 22.09 -5.83 -12.53
C SER A 19 20.76 -5.39 -11.89
N SER A 20 20.78 -4.33 -11.07
CA SER A 20 19.56 -3.75 -10.51
C SER A 20 18.56 -3.27 -11.58
N PHE A 21 19.07 -2.87 -12.74
CA PHE A 21 18.24 -2.52 -13.89
C PHE A 21 17.39 -3.70 -14.35
N THR A 22 17.95 -4.91 -14.36
CA THR A 22 17.23 -6.14 -14.73
C THR A 22 16.06 -6.38 -13.79
N TYR A 23 16.28 -6.30 -12.48
CA TYR A 23 15.20 -6.49 -11.48
C TYR A 23 14.13 -5.39 -11.56
N ARG A 24 14.51 -4.13 -11.85
CA ARG A 24 13.54 -3.04 -12.11
C ARG A 24 12.71 -3.31 -13.36
N ILE A 25 13.33 -3.79 -14.44
CA ILE A 25 12.63 -4.17 -15.67
C ILE A 25 11.66 -5.32 -15.40
N ALA A 26 12.05 -6.32 -14.61
CA ALA A 26 11.18 -7.43 -14.22
C ALA A 26 9.95 -6.95 -13.41
N ALA A 27 10.14 -6.08 -12.42
CA ALA A 27 9.03 -5.48 -11.66
C ALA A 27 8.09 -4.67 -12.58
N ALA A 28 8.64 -3.87 -13.49
CA ALA A 28 7.86 -3.11 -14.46
C ALA A 28 7.11 -4.01 -15.46
N ARG A 29 7.70 -5.14 -15.87
CA ARG A 29 7.03 -6.15 -16.71
C ARG A 29 5.83 -6.75 -15.98
N ASN A 30 5.94 -7.04 -14.69
CA ASN A 30 4.81 -7.54 -13.88
C ASN A 30 3.69 -6.50 -13.77
N LEU A 31 4.00 -5.24 -13.46
CA LEU A 31 3.02 -4.16 -13.48
C LEU A 31 2.36 -4.02 -14.87
N GLY A 32 3.15 -4.08 -15.94
CA GLY A 32 2.64 -4.03 -17.30
C GLY A 32 1.73 -5.21 -17.66
N ARG A 33 2.00 -6.42 -17.14
CA ARG A 33 1.13 -7.59 -17.29
C ARG A 33 -0.21 -7.34 -16.59
N PHE A 34 -0.18 -6.89 -15.34
CA PHE A 34 -1.39 -6.51 -14.59
C PHE A 34 -2.22 -5.45 -15.32
N MET A 35 -1.59 -4.39 -15.83
CA MET A 35 -2.31 -3.31 -16.54
C MET A 35 -2.99 -3.76 -17.85
N ARG A 36 -2.56 -4.90 -18.43
CA ARG A 36 -3.17 -5.49 -19.63
C ARG A 36 -4.18 -6.60 -19.30
N THR A 37 -4.25 -7.04 -18.05
CA THR A 37 -5.26 -7.99 -17.60
C THR A 37 -6.65 -7.34 -17.70
N PRO A 38 -7.67 -8.05 -18.19
CA PRO A 38 -9.06 -7.59 -18.09
C PRO A 38 -9.45 -7.25 -16.64
N PRO A 39 -10.50 -6.44 -16.41
CA PRO A 39 -10.96 -6.14 -15.06
C PRO A 39 -11.23 -7.43 -14.27
N ILE A 40 -10.52 -7.60 -13.15
CA ILE A 40 -10.76 -8.68 -12.20
C ILE A 40 -11.97 -8.28 -11.35
N LEU A 41 -13.08 -9.00 -11.53
CA LEU A 41 -14.37 -8.63 -10.93
C LEU A 41 -14.59 -9.29 -9.56
N PHE A 42 -13.96 -10.43 -9.31
CA PHE A 42 -14.11 -11.20 -8.08
C PHE A 42 -12.76 -11.80 -7.64
N PRO A 43 -12.58 -12.09 -6.33
CA PRO A 43 -11.32 -12.61 -5.77
C PRO A 43 -10.81 -13.90 -6.41
N GLU A 44 -11.71 -14.79 -6.84
CA GLU A 44 -11.40 -16.13 -7.37
C GLU A 44 -11.05 -16.13 -8.87
N ASP A 45 -10.88 -14.96 -9.50
CA ASP A 45 -10.46 -14.85 -10.88
C ASP A 45 -9.05 -15.42 -11.06
N GLU A 46 -8.84 -16.32 -12.02
CA GLU A 46 -7.52 -16.92 -12.26
C GLU A 46 -6.41 -15.88 -12.51
N ASN A 47 -6.76 -14.70 -13.01
CA ASN A 47 -5.78 -13.65 -13.23
C ASN A 47 -5.29 -13.03 -11.91
N MET A 48 -6.07 -13.09 -10.83
CA MET A 48 -5.63 -12.72 -9.48
C MET A 48 -4.42 -13.56 -9.10
N ASP A 49 -4.56 -14.89 -9.14
CA ASP A 49 -3.50 -15.84 -8.78
C ASP A 49 -2.29 -15.74 -9.70
N LYS A 50 -2.50 -15.53 -11.00
CA LYS A 50 -1.41 -15.36 -11.97
C LYS A 50 -0.57 -14.11 -11.67
N ILE A 51 -1.19 -12.96 -11.40
CA ILE A 51 -0.45 -11.74 -11.08
C ILE A 51 0.22 -11.86 -9.71
N GLU A 52 -0.47 -12.40 -8.70
CA GLU A 52 0.10 -12.57 -7.37
C GLU A 52 1.32 -13.51 -7.38
N SER A 53 1.25 -14.59 -8.17
CA SER A 53 2.38 -15.49 -8.40
C SER A 53 3.57 -14.75 -9.03
N LEU A 54 3.34 -13.82 -9.95
CA LEU A 54 4.41 -13.03 -10.58
C LEU A 54 5.07 -12.07 -9.58
N LEU A 55 4.28 -11.39 -8.75
CA LEU A 55 4.79 -10.47 -7.71
C LEU A 55 5.59 -11.24 -6.65
N THR A 56 5.06 -12.38 -6.21
CA THR A 56 5.70 -13.26 -5.23
C THR A 56 6.98 -13.87 -5.78
N ASN A 57 6.95 -14.42 -7.00
CA ASN A 57 8.13 -14.98 -7.66
C ASN A 57 9.23 -13.93 -7.80
N TRP A 58 8.90 -12.70 -8.19
CA TRP A 58 9.88 -11.64 -8.29
C TRP A 58 10.59 -11.40 -6.95
N LYS A 59 9.84 -11.33 -5.84
CA LYS A 59 10.39 -11.09 -4.50
C LYS A 59 11.25 -12.26 -3.99
N LEU A 60 10.75 -13.50 -4.13
CA LEU A 60 11.42 -14.70 -3.61
C LEU A 60 12.75 -15.00 -4.31
N HIS A 61 12.88 -14.62 -5.58
CA HIS A 61 14.09 -14.89 -6.37
C HIS A 61 15.06 -13.70 -6.40
N LEU A 62 14.85 -12.67 -5.56
CA LEU A 62 15.85 -11.63 -5.39
C LEU A 62 17.07 -12.18 -4.66
N PRO A 63 18.29 -12.00 -5.19
CA PRO A 63 19.49 -12.31 -4.43
C PRO A 63 19.56 -11.41 -3.20
N ALA A 64 20.24 -11.86 -2.14
CA ALA A 64 20.32 -11.14 -0.86
C ALA A 64 20.73 -9.66 -1.00
N THR A 65 21.61 -9.34 -1.94
CA THR A 65 22.08 -7.97 -2.21
C THR A 65 21.05 -7.05 -2.88
N LYS A 66 19.87 -7.58 -3.22
CA LYS A 66 18.76 -6.86 -3.89
C LYS A 66 17.47 -6.91 -3.09
N GLN A 67 17.43 -7.62 -1.96
CA GLN A 67 16.24 -7.66 -1.10
C GLN A 67 15.96 -6.31 -0.42
N ASP A 68 17.00 -5.49 -0.21
CA ASP A 68 16.88 -4.08 0.21
C ASP A 68 17.34 -3.15 -0.94
N SER A 69 16.78 -1.95 -0.96
CA SER A 69 17.24 -0.84 -1.81
C SER A 69 18.44 -0.08 -1.22
N LEU A 70 18.78 -0.31 0.06
CA LEU A 70 19.99 0.18 0.68
C LEU A 70 21.06 -0.91 0.69
N ASN A 71 22.24 -0.60 0.19
CA ASN A 71 23.36 -1.53 0.26
C ASN A 71 24.03 -1.52 1.65
N LYS A 72 25.02 -2.39 1.85
CA LYS A 72 25.79 -2.52 3.10
C LYS A 72 26.48 -1.23 3.59
N ASP A 73 26.70 -0.27 2.69
CA ASP A 73 27.30 1.04 2.98
C ASP A 73 26.22 2.13 3.18
N CYS A 74 24.96 1.72 3.36
CA CYS A 74 23.77 2.58 3.43
C CYS A 74 23.59 3.49 2.21
N ARG A 75 24.15 3.12 1.05
CA ARG A 75 23.93 3.83 -0.21
C ARG A 75 22.69 3.27 -0.90
N LEU A 76 21.91 4.19 -1.44
CA LEU A 76 20.71 3.85 -2.20
C LEU A 76 21.06 3.26 -3.56
N ASP A 77 20.51 2.09 -3.82
CA ASP A 77 20.31 1.52 -5.15
C ASP A 77 18.95 2.01 -5.68
N GLU A 78 18.95 3.14 -6.37
CA GLU A 78 17.73 3.78 -6.89
C GLU A 78 16.95 2.86 -7.84
N MET A 79 17.61 1.93 -8.54
CA MET A 79 16.92 0.98 -9.41
C MET A 79 16.16 -0.06 -8.60
N MET A 80 16.74 -0.57 -7.51
CA MET A 80 16.02 -1.45 -6.59
C MET A 80 14.95 -0.71 -5.80
N PHE A 81 15.19 0.53 -5.38
CA PHE A 81 14.16 1.38 -4.77
C PHE A 81 12.93 1.47 -5.67
N GLN A 82 13.14 1.75 -6.96
CA GLN A 82 12.06 1.76 -7.94
C GLN A 82 11.39 0.40 -8.11
N ALA A 83 12.18 -0.68 -8.20
CA ALA A 83 11.63 -2.02 -8.36
C ALA A 83 10.71 -2.40 -7.18
N HIS A 84 11.12 -2.11 -5.94
CA HIS A 84 10.34 -2.39 -4.73
C HIS A 84 9.04 -1.60 -4.69
N PHE A 85 9.08 -0.27 -4.89
CA PHE A 85 7.84 0.51 -4.83
C PHE A 85 6.89 0.16 -6.00
N ILE A 86 7.42 -0.26 -7.16
CA ILE A 86 6.61 -0.75 -8.29
C ILE A 86 5.85 -2.01 -7.88
N THR A 87 6.53 -2.96 -7.24
CA THR A 87 5.93 -4.19 -6.74
C THR A 87 4.85 -3.89 -5.70
N HIS A 88 5.12 -3.04 -4.71
CA HIS A 88 4.12 -2.64 -3.70
C HIS A 88 2.93 -1.91 -4.31
N ALA A 89 3.17 -1.01 -5.27
CA ALA A 89 2.09 -0.33 -5.99
C ALA A 89 1.21 -1.33 -6.74
N CYS A 90 1.81 -2.31 -7.42
CA CYS A 90 1.07 -3.36 -8.12
C CYS A 90 0.24 -4.21 -7.15
N THR A 91 0.78 -4.55 -5.97
CA THR A 91 0.04 -5.26 -4.92
C THR A 91 -1.17 -4.44 -4.44
N ILE A 92 -1.03 -3.14 -4.17
CA ILE A 92 -2.18 -2.29 -3.80
C ILE A 92 -3.21 -2.29 -4.92
N MET A 93 -2.80 -2.06 -6.17
CA MET A 93 -3.73 -2.02 -7.31
C MET A 93 -4.46 -3.34 -7.55
N LEU A 94 -3.81 -4.47 -7.29
CA LEU A 94 -4.38 -5.81 -7.44
C LEU A 94 -5.39 -6.11 -6.33
N HIS A 95 -5.05 -5.86 -5.08
CA HIS A 95 -5.86 -6.30 -3.93
C HIS A 95 -6.87 -5.28 -3.45
N GLN A 96 -6.63 -3.98 -3.60
CA GLN A 96 -7.50 -2.94 -3.05
C GLN A 96 -8.97 -3.07 -3.48
N PRO A 97 -9.31 -3.36 -4.77
CA PRO A 97 -10.71 -3.52 -5.19
C PRO A 97 -11.46 -4.66 -4.49
N HIS A 98 -10.73 -5.64 -3.95
CA HIS A 98 -11.27 -6.82 -3.26
C HIS A 98 -11.02 -6.78 -1.75
N SER A 99 -10.37 -5.72 -1.25
CA SER A 99 -10.25 -5.49 0.18
C SER A 99 -11.61 -5.14 0.77
N GLN A 100 -11.74 -5.22 2.09
CA GLN A 100 -12.92 -4.73 2.83
C GLN A 100 -12.64 -3.38 3.48
N LEU A 101 -11.66 -2.64 2.92
CA LEU A 101 -11.25 -1.34 3.40
C LEU A 101 -12.01 -0.26 2.63
N ASP A 102 -13.04 0.32 3.23
CA ASP A 102 -13.86 1.32 2.55
C ASP A 102 -13.00 2.52 2.08
N ALA A 103 -12.91 2.67 0.77
CA ALA A 103 -12.18 3.75 0.13
C ALA A 103 -12.98 5.07 0.04
N SER A 104 -14.28 5.04 0.37
CA SER A 104 -15.18 6.19 0.26
C SER A 104 -14.72 7.42 1.06
N PRO A 105 -14.11 7.30 2.26
CA PRO A 105 -13.60 8.46 2.99
C PRO A 105 -12.46 9.17 2.25
N ALA A 106 -11.70 8.43 1.44
CA ALA A 106 -10.57 8.94 0.67
C ALA A 106 -10.94 9.32 -0.78
N ARG A 107 -12.22 9.30 -1.16
CA ARG A 107 -12.69 9.53 -2.54
C ARG A 107 -12.24 10.85 -3.18
N SER A 108 -11.94 11.87 -2.37
CA SER A 108 -11.50 13.19 -2.85
C SER A 108 -10.00 13.25 -3.19
N VAL A 109 -9.24 12.19 -2.86
CA VAL A 109 -7.87 12.00 -3.31
C VAL A 109 -7.89 11.39 -4.71
N THR A 110 -7.80 12.25 -5.74
CA THR A 110 -7.82 11.84 -7.15
C THR A 110 -6.45 11.91 -7.83
N SER A 111 -5.44 12.46 -7.15
CA SER A 111 -4.09 12.58 -7.71
C SER A 111 -3.46 11.20 -7.88
N CYS A 112 -3.09 10.85 -9.12
CA CYS A 112 -2.51 9.56 -9.52
C CYS A 112 -3.34 8.29 -9.27
N ALA A 113 -4.48 8.36 -8.58
CA ALA A 113 -5.29 7.22 -8.23
C ALA A 113 -6.77 7.54 -8.51
N PRO A 114 -7.38 6.98 -9.56
CA PRO A 114 -8.82 7.12 -9.77
C PRO A 114 -9.55 6.37 -8.66
N TYR A 115 -10.57 6.99 -8.06
CA TYR A 115 -11.42 6.34 -7.09
C TYR A 115 -12.08 5.10 -7.70
N ARG A 116 -12.03 3.99 -6.98
CA ARG A 116 -12.78 2.78 -7.28
C ARG A 116 -13.59 2.40 -6.03
N PRO A 117 -14.89 2.14 -6.16
CA PRO A 117 -15.67 1.59 -5.05
C PRO A 117 -15.04 0.27 -4.60
N VAL A 118 -14.81 0.16 -3.31
CA VAL A 118 -14.39 -1.07 -2.66
C VAL A 118 -15.62 -1.58 -1.90
N PRO A 119 -16.06 -2.83 -2.10
CA PRO A 119 -17.16 -3.38 -1.33
C PRO A 119 -16.81 -3.35 0.16
N SER A 120 -17.64 -2.68 0.97
CA SER A 120 -17.53 -2.78 2.42
C SER A 120 -17.96 -4.19 2.86
N GLY A 121 -17.25 -4.77 3.82
CA GLY A 121 -17.61 -6.05 4.43
C GLY A 121 -17.18 -6.08 5.90
N ASP A 122 -17.76 -7.02 6.65
CA ASP A 122 -17.60 -7.10 8.10
C ASP A 122 -16.39 -7.93 8.57
N VAL A 123 -15.62 -8.55 7.66
CA VAL A 123 -14.58 -9.57 8.00
C VAL A 123 -13.25 -9.32 7.28
N PHE A 124 -12.17 -9.13 8.03
CA PHE A 124 -10.87 -8.87 7.44
C PHE A 124 -10.41 -10.02 6.52
N ASN A 125 -10.32 -9.73 5.22
CA ASN A 125 -9.90 -10.72 4.23
C ASN A 125 -8.41 -10.60 3.87
N THR A 126 -7.90 -11.61 3.18
CA THR A 126 -6.50 -11.64 2.72
C THR A 126 -6.13 -10.42 1.87
N HIS A 127 -7.01 -9.94 0.99
CA HIS A 127 -6.76 -8.75 0.16
C HIS A 127 -6.54 -7.49 1.00
N THR A 128 -7.27 -7.34 2.09
CA THR A 128 -7.09 -6.23 3.03
C THR A 128 -5.70 -6.27 3.66
N ARG A 129 -5.22 -7.46 4.04
CA ARG A 129 -3.86 -7.67 4.54
C ARG A 129 -2.79 -7.29 3.52
N HIS A 130 -2.90 -7.77 2.28
CA HIS A 130 -1.93 -7.44 1.22
C HIS A 130 -1.87 -5.93 0.98
N THR A 131 -3.04 -5.27 0.95
CA THR A 131 -3.17 -3.83 0.72
C THR A 131 -2.52 -3.00 1.84
N ILE A 132 -2.83 -3.30 3.10
CA ILE A 132 -2.25 -2.59 4.27
C ILE A 132 -0.74 -2.85 4.35
N THR A 133 -0.30 -4.10 4.18
CA THR A 133 1.13 -4.46 4.25
C THR A 133 1.93 -3.69 3.20
N ALA A 134 1.46 -3.66 1.95
CA ALA A 134 2.13 -2.90 0.89
C ALA A 134 2.16 -1.39 1.17
N ALA A 135 1.08 -0.82 1.74
CA ALA A 135 1.04 0.58 2.13
C ALA A 135 2.04 0.91 3.25
N CYS A 136 2.21 0.02 4.23
CA CYS A 136 3.21 0.14 5.31
C CYS A 136 4.64 0.06 4.76
N GLU A 137 4.94 -0.89 3.86
CA GLU A 137 6.27 -0.98 3.24
C GLU A 137 6.60 0.27 2.43
N ILE A 138 5.64 0.85 1.70
CA ILE A 138 5.83 2.15 1.02
C ILE A 138 6.18 3.26 2.02
N SER A 139 5.48 3.34 3.15
CA SER A 139 5.79 4.34 4.18
C SER A 139 7.16 4.11 4.82
N LYS A 140 7.57 2.85 5.00
CA LYS A 140 8.93 2.50 5.46
C LYS A 140 10.01 2.95 4.46
N MET A 141 9.74 2.85 3.16
CA MET A 141 10.69 3.35 2.15
C MET A 141 10.92 4.87 2.24
N ILE A 142 9.94 5.65 2.72
CA ILE A 142 10.09 7.09 2.98
C ILE A 142 11.12 7.35 4.08
N THR A 143 11.30 6.42 5.02
CA THR A 143 12.22 6.59 6.16
C THR A 143 13.68 6.26 5.80
N HIS A 144 13.98 5.87 4.56
CA HIS A 144 15.36 5.69 4.12
C HIS A 144 16.12 7.01 4.28
N ALA A 145 17.33 6.94 4.84
CA ALA A 145 18.16 8.11 5.16
C ALA A 145 18.83 8.73 3.92
N VAL A 146 18.04 9.01 2.89
CA VAL A 146 18.47 9.54 1.59
C VAL A 146 17.57 10.69 1.14
N PRO A 147 18.04 11.59 0.25
CA PRO A 147 17.24 12.74 -0.16
C PRO A 147 15.98 12.34 -0.93
N LEU A 148 14.80 12.58 -0.35
CA LEU A 148 13.51 12.32 -1.01
C LEU A 148 13.36 12.99 -2.38
N LEU A 149 14.02 14.13 -2.59
CA LEU A 149 13.94 14.88 -3.85
C LEU A 149 14.67 14.21 -5.02
N SER A 150 15.46 13.16 -4.74
CA SER A 150 16.20 12.42 -5.75
C SER A 150 15.37 11.33 -6.45
N HIS A 151 14.17 11.02 -5.92
CA HIS A 151 13.32 9.98 -6.48
C HIS A 151 12.45 10.47 -7.64
N THR A 152 12.02 9.53 -8.47
CA THR A 152 11.16 9.80 -9.63
C THR A 152 9.78 10.32 -9.24
N HIS A 153 9.11 11.03 -10.15
CA HIS A 153 7.72 11.46 -9.98
C HIS A 153 6.78 10.29 -9.61
N PHE A 154 7.04 9.08 -10.13
CA PHE A 154 6.18 7.93 -9.87
C PHE A 154 6.06 7.61 -8.37
N PHE A 155 7.12 7.84 -7.59
CA PHE A 155 7.07 7.65 -6.14
C PHE A 155 6.02 8.54 -5.46
N THR A 156 5.75 9.74 -5.99
CA THR A 156 4.63 10.59 -5.53
C THR A 156 3.30 9.85 -5.60
N CYS A 157 3.01 9.23 -6.75
CA CYS A 157 1.78 8.48 -6.95
C CYS A 157 1.67 7.29 -5.99
N VAL A 158 2.80 6.62 -5.72
CA VAL A 158 2.86 5.48 -4.80
C VAL A 158 2.64 5.89 -3.35
N ILE A 159 3.20 7.02 -2.91
CA ILE A 159 2.90 7.60 -1.59
C ILE A 159 1.42 7.98 -1.49
N THR A 160 0.82 8.52 -2.56
CA THR A 160 -0.61 8.83 -2.57
C THR A 160 -1.47 7.57 -2.41
N MET A 161 -1.14 6.47 -3.10
CA MET A 161 -1.82 5.18 -2.92
C MET A 161 -1.71 4.66 -1.48
N SER A 162 -0.49 4.65 -0.90
CA SER A 162 -0.28 4.30 0.51
C SER A 162 -1.11 5.20 1.45
N SER A 163 -1.19 6.51 1.16
CA SER A 163 -1.97 7.45 1.95
C SER A 163 -3.47 7.17 1.91
N ILE A 164 -4.02 6.80 0.74
CA ILE A 164 -5.43 6.40 0.60
C ILE A 164 -5.71 5.19 1.49
N VAL A 165 -4.85 4.16 1.46
CA VAL A 165 -4.99 2.96 2.30
C VAL A 165 -4.95 3.32 3.79
N HIS A 166 -3.98 4.12 4.23
CA HIS A 166 -3.88 4.53 5.64
C HIS A 166 -5.07 5.37 6.10
N LEU A 167 -5.58 6.26 5.24
CA LEU A 167 -6.76 7.07 5.54
C LEU A 167 -8.02 6.22 5.62
N SER A 168 -8.19 5.25 4.70
CA SER A 168 -9.32 4.32 4.74
C SER A 168 -9.29 3.44 5.99
N LYS A 169 -8.11 2.96 6.40
CA LYS A 169 -7.94 2.29 7.70
C LYS A 169 -8.29 3.23 8.85
N TRP A 170 -7.82 4.48 8.80
CA TRP A 170 -8.06 5.44 9.87
C TRP A 170 -9.53 5.87 10.01
N ALA A 171 -10.31 5.73 8.95
CA ALA A 171 -11.74 6.02 8.96
C ALA A 171 -12.58 4.97 9.71
N LEU A 172 -12.05 3.76 9.95
CA LEU A 172 -12.70 2.75 10.79
C LEU A 172 -12.90 3.25 12.22
N TYR A 173 -13.97 2.83 12.88
CA TYR A 173 -14.33 3.33 14.20
C TYR A 173 -13.35 2.87 15.27
N PHE A 174 -13.15 1.56 15.37
CA PHE A 174 -12.20 0.97 16.31
C PHE A 174 -10.86 0.71 15.60
N ILE A 175 -9.78 1.26 16.16
CA ILE A 175 -8.43 1.08 15.65
C ILE A 175 -7.50 0.88 16.83
N GLN A 176 -6.91 -0.31 16.91
CA GLN A 176 -5.73 -0.55 17.73
C GLN A 176 -4.54 0.20 17.14
N ASP A 177 -3.75 0.83 18.00
CA ASP A 177 -2.59 1.66 17.63
C ASP A 177 -2.91 2.85 16.70
N GLU A 178 -4.03 3.53 16.94
CA GLU A 178 -4.42 4.72 16.18
C GLU A 178 -3.30 5.77 16.09
N GLU A 179 -2.51 5.95 17.15
CA GLU A 179 -1.42 6.93 17.14
C GLU A 179 -0.33 6.57 16.11
N ASP A 180 0.04 5.31 15.98
CA ASP A 180 1.03 4.85 15.00
C ASP A 180 0.51 5.03 13.57
N LEU A 181 -0.76 4.71 13.31
CA LEU A 181 -1.39 4.96 12.02
C LEU A 181 -1.39 6.47 11.68
N ARG A 182 -1.66 7.32 12.68
CA ARG A 182 -1.56 8.78 12.51
C ARG A 182 -0.14 9.24 12.22
N GLN A 183 0.89 8.59 12.79
CA GLN A 183 2.27 8.87 12.42
C GLN A 183 2.57 8.49 10.96
N GLN A 184 2.07 7.35 10.47
CA GLN A 184 2.22 6.96 9.06
C GLN A 184 1.54 7.97 8.12
N ILE A 185 0.34 8.45 8.45
CA ILE A 185 -0.35 9.50 7.68
C ILE A 185 0.46 10.80 7.68
N ARG A 186 0.98 11.22 8.84
CA ARG A 186 1.84 12.41 8.96
C ARG A 186 3.11 12.27 8.14
N LEU A 187 3.74 11.10 8.16
CA LEU A 187 4.94 10.77 7.39
C LEU A 187 4.67 10.91 5.89
N ASN A 188 3.60 10.30 5.38
CA ASN A 188 3.23 10.38 3.97
C ASN A 188 2.93 11.83 3.54
N ILE A 189 2.15 12.59 4.34
CA ILE A 189 1.89 14.01 4.07
C ILE A 189 3.20 14.82 4.06
N GLY A 190 4.10 14.57 5.02
CA GLY A 190 5.41 15.20 5.09
C GLY A 190 6.26 14.93 3.85
N ALA A 191 6.27 13.69 3.38
CA ALA A 191 6.98 13.28 2.16
C ALA A 191 6.41 13.94 0.91
N LEU A 192 5.08 13.96 0.74
CA LEU A 192 4.42 14.64 -0.38
C LEU A 192 4.69 16.15 -0.36
N ASN A 193 4.67 16.78 0.82
CA ASN A 193 5.06 18.18 0.98
C ASN A 193 6.52 18.42 0.57
N LYS A 194 7.45 17.53 0.94
CA LYS A 194 8.85 17.65 0.52
C LYS A 194 8.97 17.54 -1.01
N LEU A 195 8.37 16.51 -1.60
CA LEU A 195 8.38 16.24 -3.05
C LEU A 195 7.72 17.37 -3.87
N SER A 196 6.80 18.14 -3.27
CA SER A 196 6.12 19.27 -3.93
C SER A 196 7.07 20.37 -4.42
N ALA A 197 8.29 20.43 -3.86
CA ALA A 197 9.32 21.35 -4.31
C ALA A 197 9.77 21.08 -5.77
N VAL A 198 9.62 19.85 -6.25
CA VAL A 198 10.03 19.43 -7.61
C VAL A 198 8.82 18.99 -8.43
N TRP A 199 7.86 18.30 -7.80
CA TRP A 199 6.73 17.68 -8.47
C TRP A 199 5.41 18.38 -8.12
N LYS A 200 4.83 19.12 -9.07
CA LYS A 200 3.54 19.81 -8.87
C LYS A 200 2.41 18.86 -8.44
N ALA A 201 2.39 17.64 -8.96
CA ALA A 201 1.40 16.63 -8.58
C ALA A 201 1.46 16.27 -7.09
N ALA A 202 2.66 16.33 -6.46
CA ALA A 202 2.84 16.09 -5.04
C ALA A 202 2.22 17.20 -4.18
N ASN A 203 2.21 18.45 -4.67
CA ASN A 203 1.49 19.54 -4.00
C ASN A 203 -0.03 19.26 -3.96
N THR A 204 -0.60 18.86 -5.10
CA THR A 204 -2.03 18.51 -5.20
C THR A 204 -2.35 17.31 -4.31
N ALA A 205 -1.55 16.24 -4.39
CA ALA A 205 -1.74 15.04 -3.58
C ALA A 205 -1.65 15.35 -2.08
N SER A 206 -0.64 16.11 -1.65
CA SER A 206 -0.49 16.52 -0.25
C SER A 206 -1.72 17.29 0.25
N GLY A 207 -2.21 18.25 -0.55
CA GLY A 207 -3.41 19.01 -0.22
C GLY A 207 -4.65 18.13 -0.06
N GLN A 208 -4.87 17.19 -0.98
CA GLN A 208 -5.99 16.25 -0.93
C GLN A 208 -5.91 15.31 0.28
N VAL A 209 -4.77 14.64 0.48
CA VAL A 209 -4.54 13.70 1.60
C VAL A 209 -4.71 14.43 2.93
N LYS A 210 -4.14 15.63 3.07
CA LYS A 210 -4.31 16.46 4.28
C LYS A 210 -5.77 16.87 4.50
N GLY A 211 -6.50 17.21 3.44
CA GLY A 211 -7.92 17.55 3.50
C GLY A 211 -8.75 16.40 4.05
N VAL A 212 -8.61 15.21 3.46
CA VAL A 212 -9.30 13.99 3.93
C VAL A 212 -8.95 13.66 5.38
N ALA A 213 -7.66 13.76 5.75
CA ALA A 213 -7.25 13.53 7.13
C ALA A 213 -7.97 14.47 8.12
N GLN A 214 -8.18 15.73 7.75
CA GLN A 214 -8.93 16.69 8.57
C GLN A 214 -10.43 16.35 8.65
N GLU A 215 -11.02 15.86 7.57
CA GLU A 215 -12.41 15.41 7.53
C GLU A 215 -12.63 14.20 8.44
N ILE A 216 -11.79 13.16 8.32
CA ILE A 216 -11.83 11.97 9.18
C ILE A 216 -11.67 12.37 10.66
N TYR A 217 -10.69 13.21 10.98
CA TYR A 217 -10.48 13.69 12.35
C TYR A 217 -11.72 14.40 12.92
N ARG A 218 -12.34 15.28 12.12
CA ARG A 218 -13.56 15.99 12.54
C ARG A 218 -14.72 15.03 12.76
N ALA A 219 -14.90 14.05 11.88
CA ALA A 219 -15.93 13.02 12.00
C ALA A 219 -15.74 12.21 13.29
N LYS A 220 -14.55 11.65 13.52
CA LYS A 220 -14.22 10.90 14.74
C LYS A 220 -14.41 11.72 16.01
N LYS A 221 -13.98 12.98 16.01
CA LYS A 221 -14.15 13.87 17.16
C LYS A 221 -15.63 14.19 17.43
N ALA A 222 -16.44 14.40 16.39
CA ALA A 222 -17.88 14.62 16.54
C ALA A 222 -18.59 13.37 17.11
N GLN A 223 -18.16 12.18 16.68
CA GLN A 223 -18.68 10.89 17.16
C GLN A 223 -18.35 10.64 18.65
N GLN A 224 -17.15 11.01 19.10
CA GLN A 224 -16.74 10.86 20.51
C GLN A 224 -17.51 11.80 21.46
N ILE A 225 -17.92 12.97 20.99
CA ILE A 225 -18.49 14.04 21.83
C ILE A 225 -20.02 14.02 21.84
N ASN A 226 -20.68 13.45 20.82
CA ASN A 226 -22.12 13.60 20.64
C ASN A 226 -22.90 12.27 20.73
N PRO A 227 -23.68 12.05 21.82
CA PRO A 227 -24.62 10.94 21.91
C PRO A 227 -25.62 10.91 20.75
N ALA A 228 -25.90 12.05 20.11
CA ALA A 228 -26.82 12.16 18.97
C ALA A 228 -26.30 11.52 17.68
N PHE A 229 -25.01 11.21 17.56
CA PHE A 229 -24.49 10.44 16.43
C PHE A 229 -25.14 9.04 16.37
N TRP A 230 -25.37 8.47 17.56
CA TRP A 230 -25.96 7.15 17.73
C TRP A 230 -27.49 7.13 17.71
N VAL A 231 -28.14 8.31 17.75
CA VAL A 231 -29.60 8.42 17.88
C VAL A 231 -30.36 7.90 16.64
N GLY A 232 -29.67 7.62 15.53
CA GLY A 232 -30.23 6.98 14.34
C GLY A 232 -30.00 5.47 14.23
N PHE A 233 -29.18 4.87 15.10
CA PHE A 233 -28.91 3.43 15.10
C PHE A 233 -29.70 2.75 16.21
N THR A 234 -30.29 1.60 15.90
CA THR A 234 -30.75 0.69 16.95
C THR A 234 -29.56 0.22 17.79
N GLN A 235 -29.81 -0.19 19.04
CA GLN A 235 -28.75 -0.71 19.91
C GLN A 235 -28.03 -1.91 19.26
N GLU A 236 -28.74 -2.72 18.48
CA GLU A 236 -28.18 -3.84 17.73
C GLU A 236 -27.28 -3.40 16.57
N GLU A 237 -27.65 -2.38 15.80
CA GLU A 237 -26.81 -1.85 14.71
C GLU A 237 -25.56 -1.13 15.24
N MET A 238 -25.68 -0.44 16.37
CA MET A 238 -24.53 0.13 17.08
C MET A 238 -23.58 -0.98 17.53
N ILE A 239 -24.08 -2.02 18.20
CA ILE A 239 -23.26 -3.14 18.65
C ILE A 239 -22.68 -3.90 17.45
N SER A 240 -23.43 -4.07 16.37
CA SER A 240 -22.97 -4.74 15.15
C SER A 240 -21.84 -3.98 14.47
N SER A 241 -21.96 -2.66 14.31
CA SER A 241 -20.90 -1.84 13.69
C SER A 241 -19.63 -1.82 14.55
N LEU A 242 -19.78 -1.73 15.88
CA LEU A 242 -18.66 -1.81 16.82
C LEU A 242 -17.96 -3.18 16.77
N ASN A 243 -18.72 -4.27 16.77
CA ASN A 243 -18.21 -5.63 16.72
C ASN A 243 -17.53 -5.94 15.39
N ALA A 244 -18.05 -5.42 14.27
CA ALA A 244 -17.44 -5.58 12.95
C ALA A 244 -16.05 -4.93 12.90
N ASP A 245 -15.95 -3.67 13.35
CA ASP A 245 -14.66 -2.96 13.37
C ASP A 245 -13.66 -3.59 14.36
N GLU A 246 -14.11 -4.06 15.52
CA GLU A 246 -13.26 -4.77 16.49
C GLU A 246 -12.75 -6.12 15.94
N GLY A 247 -13.63 -6.87 15.27
CA GLY A 247 -13.28 -8.12 14.59
C GLY A 247 -12.20 -7.91 13.54
N ILE A 248 -12.40 -6.93 12.64
CA ILE A 248 -11.44 -6.55 11.59
C ILE A 248 -10.07 -6.22 12.19
N MET A 249 -10.02 -5.49 13.29
CA MET A 249 -8.76 -5.11 13.94
C MET A 249 -8.02 -6.29 14.58
N SER A 250 -8.73 -7.15 15.31
CA SER A 250 -8.11 -8.32 15.95
C SER A 250 -7.43 -9.26 14.96
N GLU A 251 -8.02 -9.39 13.76
CA GLU A 251 -7.48 -10.20 12.67
C GLU A 251 -6.25 -9.53 12.03
N ILE A 252 -6.26 -8.20 11.83
CA ILE A 252 -5.09 -7.44 11.34
C ILE A 252 -3.86 -7.71 12.20
N ASP A 253 -4.00 -7.60 13.51
CA ASP A 253 -2.85 -7.64 14.43
C ASP A 253 -2.29 -9.06 14.60
N THR A 254 -3.16 -10.06 14.65
CA THR A 254 -2.76 -11.47 14.64
C THR A 254 -1.92 -11.81 13.41
N LEU A 255 -2.23 -11.19 12.26
CA LEU A 255 -1.55 -11.47 11.01
C LEU A 255 -0.26 -10.65 10.83
N LEU A 256 -0.23 -9.39 11.27
CA LEU A 256 0.99 -8.57 11.25
C LEU A 256 2.07 -9.11 12.21
N THR A 257 1.66 -9.62 13.38
CA THR A 257 2.57 -10.27 14.33
C THR A 257 3.16 -11.58 13.79
N GLN A 258 2.40 -12.36 13.01
CA GLN A 258 2.92 -13.56 12.35
C GLN A 258 3.95 -13.25 11.25
N VAL A 259 3.74 -12.17 10.49
CA VAL A 259 4.69 -11.75 9.43
C VAL A 259 6.01 -11.24 10.00
N THR A 260 5.98 -10.56 11.15
CA THR A 260 7.18 -10.08 11.85
C THR A 260 7.98 -11.19 12.55
N GLN A 261 7.41 -12.39 12.69
CA GLN A 261 8.05 -13.57 13.30
C GLN A 261 8.52 -14.62 12.28
N ALA A 262 8.27 -14.43 10.98
CA ALA A 262 8.82 -15.29 9.95
C ALA A 262 10.32 -14.99 9.75
N PRO A 263 11.20 -16.01 9.78
CA PRO A 263 12.66 -15.85 9.73
C PRO A 263 13.17 -15.30 8.39
#